data_AF-A0A5J4LLG3-F1
#
_entry.id   AF-A0A5J4LLG3-F1
#
_cell.length_a   1.000
_cell.length_b   1.000
_cell.length_c   1.000
_cell.angle_alpha   90.00
_cell.angle_beta   90.00
_cell.angle_gamma   90.00
#
_symmetry.space_group_name_H-M   'P 1'
#
loop_
_entity.id
_entity.type
_entity.pdbx_description
1 polymer ?
#
loop_
_entity_poly.entity_id
_entity_poly.type
_entity_poly.pdbx_seq_one_letter_code
_entity_poly.pdbx_strand_id
1 'polypeptide(L)'
;MGERETWTTEEFGSSHEGAVGVLLADGTVPGAVYFDTGSGAGGQSVSQWSVYDGQVAHGPRAPALRAVCSCGWSGPEHRLDWDVIGEEELVEVAHGTADTCLEDWDTHTADVEQSAIPFPETVTALLDQLQEEIEKLAKTSSLAAVRAARRLEVAAARVGYWPAHEARQDTTAERAAAALGLDENAARKLMARFGGWSPYS
;
A
#
# COMPACT_ATOMS: atom_id res chain seq x y z
N MET A 1 -10.80 -2.87 -11.83
CA MET A 1 -10.72 -2.26 -10.48
C MET A 1 -10.96 -0.78 -10.69
N GLY A 2 -11.98 -0.20 -10.05
CA GLY A 2 -12.26 1.21 -10.22
C GLY A 2 -11.23 2.09 -9.53
N GLU A 3 -11.08 3.33 -9.97
CA GLU A 3 -10.16 4.30 -9.37
C GLU A 3 -10.54 4.54 -7.89
N ARG A 4 -9.54 4.57 -7.01
CA ARG A 4 -9.65 4.92 -5.59
C ARG A 4 -8.35 5.54 -5.11
N GLU A 5 -8.44 6.37 -4.09
CA GLU A 5 -7.29 6.86 -3.34
C GLU A 5 -6.65 5.71 -2.55
N THR A 6 -5.32 5.72 -2.48
CA THR A 6 -4.54 4.67 -1.81
C THR A 6 -3.37 5.27 -1.04
N TRP A 7 -2.93 4.54 -0.02
CA TRP A 7 -1.82 4.90 0.84
C TRP A 7 -0.75 3.82 0.78
N THR A 8 0.51 4.21 0.86
CA THR A 8 1.65 3.29 0.91
C THR A 8 2.70 3.83 1.86
N THR A 9 3.54 2.94 2.39
CA THR A 9 4.77 3.33 3.09
C THR A 9 5.95 3.23 2.12
N GLU A 10 7.01 4.00 2.38
CA GLU A 10 8.23 3.94 1.56
C GLU A 10 8.89 2.55 1.60
N GLU A 11 8.87 1.90 2.76
CA GLU A 11 9.52 0.60 2.98
C GLU A 11 8.77 -0.57 2.36
N PHE A 12 7.43 -0.63 2.53
CA PHE A 12 6.64 -1.81 2.15
C PHE A 12 5.86 -1.63 0.84
N GLY A 13 5.70 -0.38 0.38
CA GLY A 13 5.08 -0.03 -0.90
C GLY A 13 3.73 -0.71 -1.11
N SER A 14 3.56 -1.37 -2.26
CA SER A 14 2.31 -2.01 -2.65
C SER A 14 1.95 -3.27 -1.83
N SER A 15 2.90 -3.82 -1.07
CA SER A 15 2.67 -5.01 -0.23
C SER A 15 1.68 -4.72 0.90
N HIS A 16 1.64 -3.45 1.32
CA HIS A 16 0.75 -2.95 2.35
C HIS A 16 -0.05 -1.73 1.87
N GLU A 17 -0.39 -1.67 0.58
CA GLU A 17 -1.23 -0.61 0.02
C GLU A 17 -2.57 -0.53 0.77
N GLY A 18 -2.79 0.59 1.44
CA GLY A 18 -3.99 0.93 2.19
C GLY A 18 -5.01 1.68 1.34
N ALA A 19 -6.27 1.63 1.76
CA ALA A 19 -7.28 2.58 1.34
C ALA A 19 -8.47 2.56 2.32
N VAL A 20 -9.37 3.52 2.16
CA VAL A 20 -10.73 3.42 2.71
C VAL A 20 -11.50 2.34 1.95
N GLY A 21 -11.97 1.34 2.68
CA GLY A 21 -12.95 0.36 2.23
C GLY A 21 -14.37 0.74 2.66
N VAL A 22 -15.34 0.35 1.84
CA VAL A 22 -16.76 0.55 2.13
C VAL A 22 -17.38 -0.78 2.57
N LEU A 23 -18.24 -0.71 3.57
CA LEU A 23 -19.05 -1.84 4.04
C LEU A 23 -20.53 -1.55 3.84
N LEU A 24 -21.23 -2.52 3.26
CA LEU A 24 -22.69 -2.54 3.20
C LEU A 24 -23.30 -3.04 4.50
N ALA A 25 -24.62 -2.89 4.64
CA ALA A 25 -25.33 -3.24 5.87
C ALA A 25 -25.28 -4.74 6.22
N ASP A 26 -25.01 -5.57 5.21
CA ASP A 26 -24.80 -7.01 5.35
C ASP A 26 -23.33 -7.40 5.62
N GLY A 27 -22.45 -6.41 5.80
CA GLY A 27 -21.02 -6.58 6.04
C GLY A 27 -20.21 -6.90 4.79
N THR A 28 -20.81 -6.88 3.60
CA THR A 28 -20.10 -7.11 2.33
C THR A 28 -19.45 -5.84 1.79
N VAL A 29 -18.40 -6.02 0.98
CA VAL A 29 -17.75 -4.92 0.26
C VAL A 29 -18.48 -4.74 -1.08
N PRO A 30 -18.99 -3.53 -1.40
CA PRO A 30 -19.69 -3.30 -2.65
C PRO A 30 -18.74 -3.35 -3.85
N GLY A 31 -19.30 -3.63 -5.03
CA GLY A 31 -18.59 -3.42 -6.29
C GLY A 31 -18.32 -1.94 -6.56
N ALA A 32 -17.46 -1.66 -7.55
CA ALA A 32 -17.25 -0.30 -8.04
C ALA A 32 -18.55 0.29 -8.59
N VAL A 33 -18.80 1.57 -8.33
CA VAL A 33 -19.93 2.32 -8.90
C VAL A 33 -19.59 2.68 -10.35
N TYR A 34 -20.52 2.40 -11.26
CA TYR A 34 -20.34 2.67 -12.69
C TYR A 34 -21.02 3.99 -13.08
N PHE A 35 -20.24 4.91 -13.64
CA PHE A 35 -20.70 6.17 -14.19
C PHE A 35 -20.81 6.07 -15.71
N ASP A 36 -22.03 6.26 -16.21
CA ASP A 36 -22.29 6.33 -17.66
C ASP A 36 -21.94 7.73 -18.17
N THR A 37 -20.86 7.84 -18.93
CA THR A 37 -20.54 9.04 -19.70
C THR A 37 -21.24 8.96 -21.04
N GLY A 38 -22.48 9.47 -21.09
CA GLY A 38 -23.36 9.35 -22.25
C GLY A 38 -22.72 9.77 -23.58
N SER A 39 -22.99 8.96 -24.61
CA SER A 39 -22.58 9.07 -26.03
C SER A 39 -21.24 8.43 -26.45
N GLY A 40 -20.87 7.30 -25.84
CA GLY A 40 -19.79 6.42 -26.32
C GLY A 40 -19.75 5.08 -25.58
N ALA A 41 -18.96 4.12 -26.07
CA ALA A 41 -18.76 2.80 -25.42
C ALA A 41 -17.77 2.84 -24.24
N GLY A 42 -17.72 3.96 -23.52
CA GLY A 42 -16.84 4.13 -22.36
C GLY A 42 -17.65 4.67 -21.20
N GLY A 43 -17.61 3.97 -20.07
CA GLY A 43 -17.99 4.50 -18.77
C GLY A 43 -16.87 4.26 -17.78
N GLN A 44 -16.92 4.96 -16.65
CA GLN A 44 -15.89 4.90 -15.62
C GLN A 44 -16.41 4.10 -14.42
N SER A 45 -15.61 3.16 -13.93
CA SER A 45 -15.89 2.49 -12.66
C SER A 45 -15.03 3.12 -11.58
N VAL A 46 -15.64 3.52 -10.47
CA VAL A 46 -14.97 4.19 -9.35
C VAL A 46 -15.28 3.43 -8.07
N SER A 47 -14.26 3.22 -7.24
CA SER A 47 -14.41 2.56 -5.93
C SER A 47 -14.04 3.50 -4.77
N GLN A 48 -13.92 4.80 -5.06
CA GLN A 48 -13.69 5.82 -4.04
C GLN A 48 -14.85 5.85 -3.06
N TRP A 49 -14.55 5.77 -1.76
CA TRP A 49 -15.54 5.67 -0.69
C TRP A 49 -16.62 6.76 -0.71
N SER A 50 -16.27 7.97 -1.15
CA SER A 50 -17.18 9.12 -1.19
C SER A 50 -18.33 8.96 -2.19
N VAL A 51 -18.23 8.07 -3.18
CA VAL A 51 -19.29 7.85 -4.19
C VAL A 51 -20.38 6.88 -3.71
N TYR A 52 -20.25 6.33 -2.50
CA TYR A 52 -21.20 5.39 -1.90
C TYR A 52 -22.19 6.12 -0.99
N ASP A 53 -22.78 7.20 -1.50
CA ASP A 53 -23.73 8.07 -0.82
C ASP A 53 -25.20 7.77 -1.15
N GLY A 54 -25.44 6.94 -2.16
CA GLY A 54 -26.78 6.61 -2.66
C GLY A 54 -27.34 7.61 -3.69
N GLN A 55 -26.58 8.64 -4.08
CA GLN A 55 -27.03 9.68 -5.02
C GLN A 55 -26.88 9.26 -6.49
N VAL A 56 -25.88 8.44 -6.80
CA VAL A 56 -25.66 7.92 -8.16
C VAL A 56 -26.65 6.78 -8.44
N ALA A 57 -27.21 6.76 -9.66
CA ALA A 57 -28.09 5.67 -10.07
C ALA A 57 -27.40 4.31 -9.88
N HIS A 58 -27.96 3.46 -9.01
CA HIS A 58 -27.42 2.15 -8.60
C HIS A 58 -26.18 2.16 -7.68
N GLY A 59 -25.71 3.32 -7.21
CA GLY A 59 -24.71 3.41 -6.15
C GLY A 59 -25.34 3.08 -4.79
N PRO A 60 -24.81 2.11 -4.01
CA PRO A 60 -25.36 1.84 -2.70
C PRO A 60 -24.92 2.91 -1.69
N ARG A 61 -25.77 3.16 -0.69
CA ARG A 61 -25.44 4.03 0.45
C ARG A 61 -24.66 3.24 1.51
N ALA A 62 -23.45 3.66 1.82
CA ALA A 62 -22.55 2.99 2.75
C ALA A 62 -22.95 3.23 4.23
N PRO A 63 -23.27 2.21 5.03
CA PRO A 63 -23.46 2.38 6.47
C PRO A 63 -22.15 2.57 7.26
N ALA A 64 -21.02 2.09 6.76
CA ALA A 64 -19.75 2.20 7.46
C ALA A 64 -18.56 2.21 6.48
N LEU A 65 -17.47 2.81 6.97
CA LEU A 65 -16.14 2.78 6.36
C LEU A 65 -15.20 1.93 7.22
N ARG A 66 -14.13 1.43 6.64
CA ARG A 66 -13.01 0.86 7.40
C ARG A 66 -11.72 0.95 6.60
N ALA A 67 -10.58 0.86 7.27
CA ALA A 67 -9.31 0.64 6.61
C ALA A 67 -9.27 -0.75 5.94
N VAL A 68 -8.69 -0.84 4.75
CA VAL A 68 -8.36 -2.12 4.11
C VAL A 68 -6.93 -2.07 3.58
N CYS A 69 -6.22 -3.20 3.65
CA CYS A 69 -4.86 -3.32 3.17
C CYS A 69 -4.74 -4.45 2.11
N SER A 70 -3.86 -4.28 1.12
CA SER A 70 -3.61 -5.26 0.06
C SER A 70 -3.11 -6.61 0.59
N CYS A 71 -2.54 -6.65 1.79
CA CYS A 71 -2.14 -7.87 2.49
C CYS A 71 -3.33 -8.71 3.00
N GLY A 72 -4.57 -8.19 2.91
CA GLY A 72 -5.80 -8.84 3.36
C GLY A 72 -6.28 -8.40 4.74
N TRP A 73 -5.51 -7.57 5.45
CA TRP A 73 -5.95 -6.98 6.70
C TRP A 73 -7.11 -5.99 6.49
N SER A 74 -8.00 -5.93 7.48
CA SER A 74 -9.12 -4.98 7.53
C SER A 74 -9.22 -4.40 8.94
N GLY A 75 -9.33 -3.08 9.01
CA GLY A 75 -9.49 -2.34 10.25
C GLY A 75 -10.90 -2.42 10.85
N PRO A 76 -11.11 -1.78 12.01
CA PRO A 76 -12.41 -1.68 12.64
C PRO A 76 -13.43 -0.92 11.77
N GLU A 77 -14.71 -1.18 12.02
CA GLU A 77 -15.81 -0.50 11.31
C GLU A 77 -16.11 0.86 11.94
N HIS A 78 -16.07 1.92 11.12
CA HIS A 78 -16.46 3.27 11.50
C HIS A 78 -17.78 3.63 10.83
N ARG A 79 -18.83 3.74 11.65
CA ARG A 79 -20.19 3.99 11.17
C ARG A 79 -20.36 5.41 10.66
N LEU A 80 -21.09 5.53 9.55
CA LEU A 80 -21.54 6.80 9.03
C LEU A 80 -22.91 7.14 9.63
N ASP A 81 -23.01 8.30 10.26
CA ASP A 81 -24.28 8.80 10.80
C ASP A 81 -25.01 9.59 9.71
N TRP A 82 -25.92 8.91 9.03
CA TRP A 82 -26.67 9.48 7.92
C TRP A 82 -27.72 10.52 8.33
N ASP A 83 -28.13 10.54 9.60
CA ASP A 83 -29.00 11.58 10.13
C ASP A 83 -28.22 12.89 10.31
N VAL A 84 -26.91 12.80 10.61
CA VAL A 84 -25.99 13.95 10.68
C VAL A 84 -25.53 14.40 9.29
N ILE A 85 -25.20 13.46 8.40
CA ILE A 85 -24.72 13.75 7.03
C ILE A 85 -25.81 14.42 6.18
N GLY A 86 -27.07 13.99 6.31
CA GLY A 86 -28.17 14.57 5.55
C GLY A 86 -28.00 14.46 4.04
N GLU A 87 -28.07 15.61 3.35
CA GLU A 87 -27.94 15.76 1.89
C GLU A 87 -26.57 16.31 1.47
N GLU A 88 -25.64 16.52 2.41
CA GLU A 88 -24.30 17.03 2.12
C GLU A 88 -23.43 15.98 1.41
N GLU A 89 -22.43 16.43 0.65
CA GLU A 89 -21.52 15.53 -0.05
C GLU A 89 -20.70 14.72 0.97
N LEU A 90 -20.73 13.39 0.82
CA LEU A 90 -20.11 12.47 1.77
C LEU A 90 -18.61 12.76 1.99
N VAL A 91 -17.90 13.25 0.97
CA VAL A 91 -16.48 13.62 1.06
C VAL A 91 -16.21 14.74 2.07
N GLU A 92 -17.11 15.72 2.17
CA GLU A 92 -16.94 16.90 3.02
C GLU A 92 -17.22 16.57 4.50
N VAL A 93 -18.27 15.78 4.74
CA VAL A 93 -18.76 15.54 6.11
C VAL A 93 -18.15 14.30 6.77
N ALA A 94 -17.69 13.32 6.00
CA ALA A 94 -17.10 12.08 6.53
C ALA A 94 -15.58 12.02 6.36
N HIS A 95 -14.93 13.14 6.06
CA HIS A 95 -13.46 13.24 6.02
C HIS A 95 -12.82 12.74 7.32
N GLY A 96 -13.34 13.14 8.48
CA GLY A 96 -12.81 12.68 9.77
C GLY A 96 -12.93 11.16 9.98
N THR A 97 -13.97 10.53 9.42
CA THR A 97 -14.12 9.07 9.43
C THR A 97 -13.11 8.40 8.51
N ALA A 98 -12.85 8.99 7.33
CA ALA A 98 -11.80 8.52 6.42
C ALA A 98 -10.40 8.68 7.04
N ASP A 99 -10.13 9.78 7.75
CA ASP A 99 -8.87 9.99 8.49
C ASP A 99 -8.68 8.93 9.57
N THR A 100 -9.75 8.57 10.30
CA THR A 100 -9.67 7.50 11.30
C THR A 100 -9.30 6.15 10.65
N CYS A 101 -9.76 5.89 9.42
CA CYS A 101 -9.34 4.70 8.67
C CYS A 101 -7.85 4.76 8.28
N LEU A 102 -7.31 5.94 7.98
CA LEU A 102 -5.88 6.13 7.73
C LEU A 102 -5.08 5.83 9.00
N GLU A 103 -5.50 6.34 10.16
CA GLU A 103 -4.85 6.08 11.46
C GLU A 103 -4.85 4.59 11.84
N ASP A 104 -5.93 3.87 11.54
CA ASP A 104 -5.98 2.41 11.72
C ASP A 104 -4.97 1.70 10.80
N TRP A 105 -4.83 2.15 9.55
CA TRP A 105 -3.87 1.60 8.61
C TRP A 105 -2.43 1.93 9.01
N ASP A 106 -2.17 3.13 9.53
CA ASP A 106 -0.87 3.52 10.10
C ASP A 106 -0.50 2.61 11.28
N THR A 107 -1.46 2.35 12.17
CA THR A 107 -1.27 1.39 13.28
C THR A 107 -0.95 0.00 12.76
N HIS A 108 -1.68 -0.47 11.74
CA HIS A 108 -1.43 -1.77 11.11
C HIS A 108 -0.02 -1.86 10.50
N THR A 109 0.42 -0.83 9.78
CA THR A 109 1.75 -0.83 9.14
C THR A 109 2.88 -0.72 10.15
N ALA A 110 2.68 -0.03 11.27
CA ALA A 110 3.61 -0.02 12.40
C ALA A 110 3.72 -1.40 13.07
N ASP A 111 2.62 -2.17 13.15
CA ASP A 111 2.65 -3.56 13.65
C ASP A 111 3.40 -4.49 12.69
N VAL A 112 3.27 -4.27 11.38
CA VAL A 112 4.02 -4.99 10.33
C VAL A 112 5.51 -4.70 10.46
N GLU A 113 5.90 -3.44 10.60
CA GLU A 113 7.29 -3.02 10.79
C GLU A 113 7.91 -3.69 12.03
N GLN A 114 7.21 -3.67 13.16
CA GLN A 114 7.65 -4.31 14.40
C GLN A 114 7.77 -5.84 14.29
N SER A 115 7.02 -6.47 13.38
CA SER A 115 7.05 -7.90 13.15
C SER A 115 8.14 -8.33 12.16
N ALA A 116 8.61 -7.41 11.33
CA ALA A 116 9.71 -7.64 10.39
C ALA A 116 11.05 -7.79 11.13
N ILE A 117 12.07 -8.32 10.45
CA ILE A 117 13.41 -8.44 11.03
C ILE A 117 13.93 -7.02 11.32
N PRO A 118 14.30 -6.71 12.57
CA PRO A 118 14.74 -5.38 12.93
C PRO A 118 16.00 -5.02 12.17
N PHE A 119 15.98 -3.84 11.57
CA PHE A 119 17.13 -3.32 10.86
C PHE A 119 18.13 -2.71 11.84
N PRO A 120 19.42 -3.08 11.82
CA PRO A 120 20.39 -2.52 12.76
C PRO A 120 20.53 -1.00 12.57
N GLU A 121 20.43 -0.22 13.65
CA GLU A 121 20.50 1.26 13.62
C GLU A 121 21.72 1.79 12.86
N THR A 122 22.85 1.11 12.94
CA THR A 122 24.06 1.47 12.20
C THR A 122 23.86 1.43 10.68
N VAL A 123 23.11 0.46 10.18
CA VAL A 123 22.83 0.34 8.74
C VAL A 123 21.78 1.37 8.33
N THR A 124 20.75 1.62 9.15
CA THR A 124 19.78 2.71 8.95
C THR A 124 20.50 4.06 8.78
N ALA A 125 21.35 4.43 9.73
CA ALA A 125 22.08 5.69 9.69
C ALA A 125 22.99 5.84 8.46
N LEU A 126 23.58 4.73 7.97
CA LEU A 126 24.39 4.74 6.74
C LEU A 126 23.55 4.95 5.49
N LEU A 127 22.34 4.37 5.44
CA LEU A 127 21.41 4.58 4.33
C LEU A 127 20.89 6.02 4.32
N ASP A 128 20.51 6.56 5.47
CA ASP A 128 20.05 7.95 5.62
C ASP A 128 21.13 8.95 5.17
N GLN A 129 22.36 8.76 5.66
CA GLN A 129 23.48 9.60 5.27
C GLN A 129 23.72 9.54 3.75
N LEU A 130 23.60 8.35 3.15
CA LEU A 130 23.81 8.20 1.72
C LEU A 130 22.68 8.84 0.90
N GLN A 131 21.44 8.77 1.37
CA GLN A 131 20.31 9.47 0.76
C GLN A 131 20.56 10.98 0.74
N GLU A 132 20.94 11.57 1.88
CA GLU A 132 21.26 13.00 1.96
C GLU A 132 22.36 13.41 0.97
N GLU A 133 23.41 12.60 0.83
CA GLU A 133 24.50 12.89 -0.12
C GLU A 133 24.04 12.77 -1.58
N ILE A 134 23.15 11.84 -1.91
CA ILE A 134 22.55 11.73 -3.24
C ILE A 134 21.65 12.92 -3.55
N GLU A 135 20.87 13.40 -2.58
CA GLU A 135 20.05 14.60 -2.72
C GLU A 135 20.91 15.86 -2.91
N LYS A 136 22.02 15.98 -2.17
CA LYS A 136 23.02 17.05 -2.39
C LYS A 136 23.62 16.97 -3.79
N LEU A 137 23.96 15.77 -4.27
CA LEU A 137 24.42 15.56 -5.64
C LEU A 137 23.37 15.98 -6.66
N ALA A 138 22.09 15.65 -6.45
CA ALA A 138 21.01 15.99 -7.37
C ALA A 138 20.87 17.51 -7.60
N LYS A 139 21.16 18.32 -6.58
CA LYS A 139 21.18 19.80 -6.66
C LYS A 139 22.28 20.34 -7.58
N THR A 140 23.33 19.56 -7.85
CA THR A 140 24.49 19.98 -8.66
C THR A 140 24.58 19.23 -9.99
N SER A 141 24.16 17.96 -10.04
CA SER A 141 24.12 17.13 -11.23
C SER A 141 23.12 15.98 -11.07
N SER A 142 21.98 16.07 -11.77
CA SER A 142 20.96 15.01 -11.77
C SER A 142 21.51 13.68 -12.28
N LEU A 143 22.39 13.69 -13.29
CA LEU A 143 23.02 12.47 -13.81
C LEU A 143 24.00 11.83 -12.81
N ALA A 144 24.67 12.63 -11.98
CA ALA A 144 25.53 12.10 -10.91
C ALA A 144 24.69 11.40 -9.82
N ALA A 145 23.56 11.97 -9.42
CA ALA A 145 22.63 11.36 -8.48
C ALA A 145 22.08 10.02 -9.03
N VAL A 146 21.63 9.99 -10.29
CA VAL A 146 21.17 8.74 -10.94
C VAL A 146 22.29 7.69 -10.98
N ARG A 147 23.54 8.09 -11.25
CA ARG A 147 24.68 7.18 -11.23
C ARG A 147 24.95 6.62 -9.83
N ALA A 148 24.81 7.43 -8.78
CA ALA A 148 24.96 6.98 -7.39
C ALA A 148 23.87 5.96 -7.02
N ALA A 149 22.60 6.25 -7.36
CA ALA A 149 21.49 5.31 -7.18
C ALA A 149 21.74 3.98 -7.91
N ARG A 150 22.22 4.02 -9.16
CA ARG A 150 22.58 2.80 -9.89
C ARG A 150 23.70 2.02 -9.19
N ARG A 151 24.66 2.70 -8.56
CA ARG A 151 25.76 2.03 -7.85
C ARG A 151 25.25 1.31 -6.60
N LEU A 152 24.25 1.86 -5.93
CA LEU A 152 23.54 1.24 -4.82
C LEU A 152 22.82 -0.04 -5.25
N GLU A 153 22.03 0.01 -6.31
CA GLU A 153 21.34 -1.19 -6.84
C GLU A 153 22.34 -2.32 -7.13
N VAL A 154 23.47 -2.01 -7.77
CA VAL A 154 24.50 -2.99 -8.08
C VAL A 154 25.17 -3.54 -6.82
N ALA A 155 25.40 -2.69 -5.81
CA ALA A 155 25.97 -3.13 -4.54
C ALA A 155 24.99 -4.06 -3.82
N ALA A 156 23.72 -3.66 -3.68
CA ALA A 156 22.65 -4.44 -3.08
C ALA A 156 22.51 -5.81 -3.77
N ALA A 157 22.48 -5.84 -5.11
CA ALA A 157 22.39 -7.08 -5.87
C ALA A 157 23.54 -8.06 -5.58
N ARG A 158 24.77 -7.52 -5.41
CA ARG A 158 25.95 -8.35 -5.12
C ARG A 158 25.97 -8.88 -3.70
N VAL A 159 25.65 -8.05 -2.71
CA VAL A 159 25.68 -8.45 -1.30
C VAL A 159 24.48 -9.32 -0.92
N GLY A 160 23.33 -9.14 -1.59
CA GLY A 160 22.12 -9.93 -1.35
C GLY A 160 22.13 -11.33 -1.98
N TYR A 161 23.04 -11.61 -2.92
CA TYR A 161 23.06 -12.87 -3.66
C TYR A 161 23.18 -14.12 -2.78
N TRP A 162 24.21 -14.16 -1.93
CA TRP A 162 24.43 -15.31 -1.04
C TRP A 162 23.39 -15.42 0.08
N PRO A 163 23.03 -14.33 0.79
CA PRO A 163 21.95 -14.37 1.78
C PRO A 163 20.62 -14.86 1.21
N ALA A 164 20.27 -14.46 -0.02
CA ALA A 164 19.06 -14.95 -0.67
C ALA A 164 19.11 -16.47 -0.89
N HIS A 165 20.24 -16.98 -1.39
CA HIS A 165 20.46 -18.41 -1.59
C HIS A 165 20.40 -19.23 -0.30
N GLU A 166 20.98 -18.72 0.78
CA GLU A 166 20.95 -19.36 2.11
C GLU A 166 19.53 -19.37 2.67
N ALA A 167 18.86 -18.21 2.70
CA ALA A 167 17.49 -18.11 3.18
C ALA A 167 16.51 -18.98 2.37
N ARG A 168 16.73 -19.17 1.06
CA ARG A 168 15.92 -20.08 0.24
C ARG A 168 15.97 -21.54 0.73
N GLN A 169 17.08 -21.99 1.32
CA GLN A 169 17.22 -23.36 1.82
C GLN A 169 16.48 -23.56 3.15
N ASP A 170 16.41 -22.50 3.96
CA ASP A 170 16.00 -22.60 5.37
C ASP A 170 14.63 -21.96 5.67
N THR A 171 13.99 -21.33 4.68
CA THR A 171 12.77 -20.54 4.90
C THR A 171 11.73 -20.73 3.79
N THR A 172 10.46 -20.77 4.21
CA THR A 172 9.31 -20.80 3.29
C THR A 172 8.97 -19.39 2.80
N ALA A 173 8.17 -19.27 1.72
CA ALA A 173 7.81 -17.97 1.18
C ALA A 173 7.04 -17.11 2.21
N GLU A 174 6.18 -17.73 3.00
CA GLU A 174 5.37 -17.11 4.05
C GLU A 174 6.27 -16.53 5.16
N ARG A 175 7.27 -17.29 5.59
CA ARG A 175 8.23 -16.84 6.60
C ARG A 175 9.13 -15.72 6.06
N ALA A 176 9.55 -15.80 4.80
CA ALA A 176 10.31 -14.72 4.17
C ALA A 176 9.49 -13.44 4.06
N ALA A 177 8.21 -13.54 3.69
CA ALA A 177 7.28 -12.41 3.66
C ALA A 177 7.15 -11.74 5.03
N ALA A 178 6.84 -12.50 6.07
CA ALA A 178 6.74 -11.98 7.44
C ALA A 178 8.05 -11.33 7.91
N ALA A 179 9.19 -11.98 7.65
CA ALA A 179 10.51 -11.48 8.03
C ALA A 179 10.90 -10.17 7.32
N LEU A 180 10.36 -9.91 6.12
CA LEU A 180 10.67 -8.74 5.31
C LEU A 180 9.58 -7.67 5.36
N GLY A 181 8.46 -7.91 6.06
CA GLY A 181 7.29 -7.02 6.04
C GLY A 181 6.62 -6.93 4.66
N LEU A 182 6.68 -8.00 3.86
CA LEU A 182 6.15 -8.03 2.49
C LEU A 182 5.03 -9.06 2.34
N ASP A 183 4.24 -8.93 1.28
CA ASP A 183 3.38 -10.02 0.84
C ASP A 183 4.21 -11.15 0.21
N GLU A 184 3.67 -12.38 0.16
CA GLU A 184 4.40 -13.55 -0.33
C GLU A 184 4.89 -13.41 -1.77
N ASN A 185 4.16 -12.72 -2.63
CA ASN A 185 4.53 -12.54 -4.03
C ASN A 185 5.65 -11.51 -4.16
N ALA A 186 5.59 -10.40 -3.40
CA ALA A 186 6.64 -9.41 -3.31
C ALA A 186 7.93 -10.03 -2.72
N ALA A 187 7.84 -10.78 -1.62
CA ALA A 187 8.97 -11.48 -1.03
C ALA A 187 9.59 -12.48 -2.01
N ARG A 188 8.77 -13.31 -2.68
CA ARG A 188 9.25 -14.27 -3.69
C ARG A 188 9.99 -13.58 -4.84
N LYS A 189 9.46 -12.47 -5.37
CA LYS A 189 10.10 -11.69 -6.42
C LYS A 189 11.39 -11.03 -5.95
N LEU A 190 11.41 -10.50 -4.73
CA LEU A 190 12.60 -9.87 -4.13
C LEU A 190 13.73 -10.88 -3.95
N MET A 191 13.42 -12.03 -3.36
CA MET A 191 14.36 -13.13 -3.15
C MET A 191 14.90 -13.65 -4.47
N ALA A 192 14.03 -13.84 -5.47
CA ALA A 192 14.43 -14.25 -6.82
C ALA A 192 15.33 -13.22 -7.50
N ARG A 193 15.04 -11.92 -7.35
CA ARG A 193 15.86 -10.82 -7.89
C ARG A 193 17.26 -10.84 -7.30
N PHE A 194 17.39 -10.92 -5.99
CA PHE A 194 18.70 -10.95 -5.34
C PHE A 194 19.44 -12.26 -5.60
N GLY A 195 18.71 -13.37 -5.63
CA GLY A 195 19.24 -14.70 -5.87
C GLY A 195 19.58 -15.04 -7.32
N GLY A 196 19.14 -14.25 -8.28
CA GLY A 196 19.38 -14.51 -9.70
C GLY A 196 18.67 -15.76 -10.23
N TRP A 197 17.51 -16.11 -9.69
CA TRP A 197 16.67 -17.22 -10.16
C TRP A 197 15.28 -16.76 -10.62
N SER A 198 14.50 -17.66 -11.20
CA SER A 198 13.12 -17.35 -11.61
C SER A 198 12.17 -17.41 -10.40
N PRO A 199 11.32 -16.40 -10.16
CA PRO A 199 10.35 -16.46 -9.06
C PRO A 199 9.27 -17.55 -9.25
N TYR A 200 9.21 -18.19 -10.42
CA TYR A 200 8.24 -19.23 -10.77
C TYR A 200 8.85 -20.63 -10.96
N SER A 201 10.11 -20.81 -10.53
CA SER A 201 10.84 -22.10 -10.59
C SER A 201 10.90 -22.81 -9.25
#